data_AF-A0A0C9UHK9-F1
#
_entry.id   AF-A0A0C9UHK9-F1
#
_cell.length_a   1.000
_cell.length_b   1.000
_cell.length_c   1.000
_cell.angle_alpha   90.00
_cell.angle_beta   90.00
_cell.angle_gamma   90.00
#
_symmetry.space_group_name_H-M   'P 1'
#
loop_
_entity.id
_entity.type
_entity.pdbx_description
1 polymer ?
#
loop_
_entity_poly.entity_id
_entity_poly.type
_entity_poly.pdbx_seq_one_letter_code
_entity_poly.pdbx_strand_id
1 'polypeptide(L)'
;MNEDTPSEMNTGRGFQMRPSNLLDFDGDRVKGQSFLNSCNLYFLIAGCAFHNEQARISWELTFFKSGQAASFADRILRTQASTHVPYFADWKRTSFHSGYVDKANLVVKFKKGLNKSLRTTVVTADPVPAFDDLEAWIEAAQRVVDTRETSKVFEENIRMVEKPTLSGTKPLSVVPRALLAAPPVRTFNYQAHLPINPPVINSCPETNKALDGTVPMDVDRTCGKTSISNIVCRHCGKTCHIARFCNTTFDVRSLTVEEKEELLYGLMADLDMSDTPTVKPAGDEEVIPEWEDFAKRDK
;
A
#
# COMPACT_ATOMS: atom_id res chain seq x y z
N MET A 1 -28.41 9.71 -52.61
CA MET A 1 -27.26 10.24 -51.86
C MET A 1 -27.80 10.69 -50.52
N ASN A 2 -27.75 9.81 -49.52
CA ASN A 2 -28.05 10.15 -48.13
C ASN A 2 -26.75 9.89 -47.37
N GLU A 3 -26.20 10.96 -46.80
CA GLU A 3 -24.99 10.92 -45.98
C GLU A 3 -25.35 10.43 -44.57
N ASP A 4 -24.84 9.26 -44.19
CA ASP A 4 -24.91 8.76 -42.82
C ASP A 4 -23.88 9.50 -41.96
N THR A 5 -24.39 10.32 -41.05
CA THR A 5 -23.59 11.01 -40.02
C THR A 5 -23.37 10.03 -38.85
N PRO A 6 -22.12 9.73 -38.44
CA PRO A 6 -21.88 8.86 -37.29
C PRO A 6 -22.23 9.61 -35.99
N SER A 7 -23.21 9.05 -35.28
CA SER A 7 -23.68 9.49 -33.97
C SER A 7 -22.57 9.41 -32.92
N GLU A 8 -22.15 10.57 -32.40
CA GLU A 8 -21.30 10.66 -31.21
C GLU A 8 -22.02 10.03 -30.01
N MET A 9 -21.63 8.80 -29.67
CA MET A 9 -21.98 8.20 -28.38
C MET A 9 -21.31 9.01 -27.26
N ASN A 10 -22.11 9.87 -26.66
CA ASN A 10 -21.81 10.66 -25.47
C ASN A 10 -21.54 9.69 -24.30
N THR A 11 -20.28 9.26 -24.14
CA THR A 11 -19.82 8.57 -22.94
C THR A 11 -20.10 9.49 -21.76
N GLY A 12 -21.06 9.07 -20.92
CA GLY A 12 -21.57 9.86 -19.82
C GLY A 12 -20.44 10.48 -19.00
N ARG A 13 -20.54 11.79 -18.73
CA ARG A 13 -19.71 12.47 -17.73
C ARG A 13 -19.93 11.79 -16.39
N GLY A 14 -19.09 10.79 -16.10
CA GLY A 14 -18.96 10.26 -14.76
C GLY A 14 -18.67 11.45 -13.84
N PHE A 15 -19.49 11.60 -12.80
CA PHE A 15 -19.23 12.58 -11.75
C PHE A 15 -17.93 12.19 -11.07
N GLN A 16 -16.82 12.74 -11.55
CA GLN A 16 -15.53 12.60 -10.92
C GLN A 16 -15.60 13.46 -9.66
N MET A 17 -15.89 12.83 -8.51
CA MET A 17 -15.75 13.50 -7.23
C MET A 17 -14.28 13.90 -7.12
N ARG A 18 -14.01 15.17 -7.43
CA ARG A 18 -12.70 15.76 -7.33
C ARG A 18 -12.57 16.17 -5.88
N PRO A 19 -11.75 15.49 -5.06
CA PRO A 19 -11.54 15.91 -3.69
C PRO A 19 -11.05 17.36 -3.71
N SER A 20 -11.41 18.12 -2.68
CA SER A 20 -10.92 19.49 -2.52
C SER A 20 -9.40 19.51 -2.66
N ASN A 21 -8.86 20.57 -3.28
CA ASN A 21 -7.42 20.74 -3.42
C ASN A 21 -6.76 20.71 -2.03
N LEU A 22 -5.66 19.97 -1.91
CA LEU A 22 -4.85 20.00 -0.70
C LEU A 22 -4.29 21.41 -0.47
N LEU A 23 -4.03 21.72 0.80
CA LEU A 23 -3.34 22.93 1.18
C LEU A 23 -1.86 22.83 0.80
N ASP A 24 -1.30 23.98 0.40
CA ASP A 24 0.13 24.09 0.13
C ASP A 24 0.96 23.79 1.39
N PHE A 25 2.07 23.09 1.24
CA PHE A 25 2.96 22.68 2.33
C PHE A 25 4.31 23.41 2.24
N ASP A 26 4.74 23.97 3.36
CA ASP A 26 5.95 24.78 3.49
C ASP A 26 7.18 24.01 4.02
N GLY A 27 6.96 22.77 4.50
CA GLY A 27 7.99 21.96 5.14
C GLY A 27 7.98 21.98 6.66
N ASP A 28 6.95 22.57 7.30
CA ASP A 28 6.82 22.56 8.76
C ASP A 28 6.65 21.13 9.30
N ARG A 29 7.58 20.72 10.15
CA ARG A 29 7.60 19.40 10.78
C ARG A 29 6.40 19.12 11.67
N VAL A 30 5.81 20.15 12.29
CA VAL A 30 4.63 19.99 13.16
C VAL A 30 3.39 19.70 12.31
N LYS A 31 3.30 20.30 11.12
CA LYS A 31 2.16 20.13 10.19
C LYS A 31 2.34 18.95 9.23
N GLY A 32 3.56 18.43 9.09
CA GLY A 32 3.88 17.35 8.16
C GLY A 32 3.00 16.12 8.31
N GLN A 33 2.67 15.70 9.54
CA GLN A 33 1.80 14.55 9.76
C GLN A 33 0.37 14.78 9.26
N SER A 34 -0.18 15.97 9.51
CA SER A 34 -1.52 16.34 9.03
C SER A 34 -1.56 16.36 7.51
N PHE A 35 -0.53 16.93 6.87
CA PHE A 35 -0.38 16.91 5.41
C PHE A 35 -0.34 15.48 4.84
N LEU A 36 0.48 14.60 5.42
CA LEU A 36 0.57 13.19 5.00
C LEU A 36 -0.77 12.46 5.15
N ASN A 37 -1.49 12.70 6.24
CA ASN A 37 -2.82 12.12 6.44
C ASN A 37 -3.80 12.60 5.35
N SER A 38 -3.73 13.87 4.95
CA SER A 38 -4.53 14.41 3.85
C SER A 38 -4.16 13.82 2.49
N CYS A 39 -2.86 13.64 2.19
CA CYS A 39 -2.41 12.94 0.98
C CYS A 39 -2.93 11.50 0.93
N ASN A 40 -2.78 10.76 2.03
CA ASN A 40 -3.26 9.38 2.12
C ASN A 40 -4.78 9.30 1.90
N LEU A 41 -5.54 10.20 2.50
CA LEU A 41 -6.99 10.27 2.27
C LEU A 41 -7.30 10.57 0.80
N TYR A 42 -6.55 11.47 0.17
CA TYR A 42 -6.70 11.75 -1.26
C TYR A 42 -6.42 10.51 -2.11
N PHE A 43 -5.33 9.78 -1.86
CA PHE A 43 -5.00 8.56 -2.59
C PHE A 43 -5.99 7.42 -2.35
N LEU A 44 -6.64 7.37 -1.20
CA LEU A 44 -7.70 6.39 -0.96
C LEU A 44 -8.95 6.70 -1.82
N ILE A 45 -9.29 7.97 -2.00
CA ILE A 45 -10.47 8.40 -2.76
C ILE A 45 -10.18 8.39 -4.27
N ALA A 46 -9.00 8.87 -4.67
CA ALA A 46 -8.59 9.05 -6.06
C ALA A 46 -7.56 8.00 -6.51
N GLY A 47 -7.43 6.87 -5.82
CA GLY A 47 -6.36 5.90 -6.04
C GLY A 47 -6.28 5.38 -7.47
N CYS A 48 -7.44 5.22 -8.10
CA CYS A 48 -7.60 4.79 -9.47
C CYS A 48 -7.14 5.85 -10.51
N ALA A 49 -6.90 7.10 -10.11
CA ALA A 49 -6.38 8.16 -10.98
C ALA A 49 -4.85 8.14 -11.12
N PHE A 50 -4.14 7.40 -10.26
CA PHE A 50 -2.68 7.32 -10.27
C PHE A 50 -2.23 5.93 -10.70
N HIS A 51 -1.49 5.86 -11.81
CA HIS A 51 -1.03 4.60 -12.39
C HIS A 51 0.12 3.95 -11.59
N ASN A 52 0.96 4.75 -10.93
CA ASN A 52 2.10 4.26 -10.16
C ASN A 52 2.42 5.18 -8.97
N GLU A 53 3.30 4.72 -8.08
CA GLU A 53 3.74 5.49 -6.91
C GLU A 53 4.50 6.76 -7.31
N GLN A 54 5.27 6.73 -8.40
CA GLN A 54 5.98 7.91 -8.89
C GLN A 54 5.02 9.04 -9.27
N ALA A 55 3.86 8.73 -9.85
CA ALA A 55 2.83 9.72 -10.17
C ALA A 55 2.22 10.33 -8.90
N ARG A 56 2.07 9.54 -7.83
CA ARG A 56 1.64 10.04 -6.51
C ARG A 56 2.67 11.00 -5.94
N ILE A 57 3.95 10.63 -5.97
CA ILE A 57 5.05 11.48 -5.49
C ILE A 57 5.13 12.77 -6.30
N SER A 58 5.12 12.69 -7.63
CA SER A 58 5.15 13.88 -8.49
C SER A 58 3.95 14.80 -8.24
N TRP A 59 2.78 14.23 -7.95
CA TRP A 59 1.60 15.00 -7.58
C TRP A 59 1.75 15.68 -6.21
N GLU A 60 2.28 15.00 -5.19
CA GLU A 60 2.54 15.61 -3.87
C GLU A 60 3.51 16.78 -3.97
N LEU A 61 4.56 16.64 -4.80
CA LEU A 61 5.55 17.71 -5.02
C LEU A 61 4.92 18.99 -5.57
N THR A 62 3.75 18.94 -6.22
CA THR A 62 3.07 20.14 -6.71
C THR A 62 2.52 21.05 -5.60
N PHE A 63 2.35 20.50 -4.38
CA PHE A 63 1.90 21.26 -3.21
C PHE A 63 3.05 21.91 -2.44
N PHE A 64 4.30 21.60 -2.81
CA PHE A 64 5.48 22.10 -2.12
C PHE A 64 5.87 23.46 -2.70
N LYS A 65 5.05 24.49 -2.43
CA LYS A 65 5.19 25.80 -3.08
C LYS A 65 6.04 26.80 -2.31
N SER A 66 6.30 26.58 -1.02
CA SER A 66 7.08 27.49 -0.19
C SER A 66 8.04 26.79 0.76
N GLY A 67 8.92 27.58 1.40
CA GLY A 67 9.80 27.13 2.48
C GLY A 67 10.80 26.04 2.12
N GLN A 68 11.03 25.14 3.08
CA GLN A 68 11.96 24.02 2.93
C GLN A 68 11.40 22.96 1.95
N ALA A 69 10.08 22.81 1.91
CA ALA A 69 9.41 21.89 1.00
C ALA A 69 9.64 22.28 -0.46
N ALA A 70 9.49 23.56 -0.82
CA ALA A 70 9.76 24.03 -2.19
C ALA A 70 11.20 23.75 -2.61
N SER A 71 12.17 24.11 -1.77
CA SER A 71 13.60 23.86 -2.05
C SER A 71 13.89 22.37 -2.26
N PHE A 72 13.20 21.52 -1.49
CA PHE A 72 13.29 20.07 -1.66
C PHE A 72 12.67 19.61 -2.98
N ALA A 73 11.44 19.99 -3.29
CA ALA A 73 10.75 19.63 -4.54
C ALA A 73 11.57 20.03 -5.76
N ASP A 74 12.07 21.26 -5.78
CA ASP A 74 12.96 21.78 -6.81
C ASP A 74 14.19 20.90 -7.04
N ARG A 75 14.85 20.47 -5.96
CA ARG A 75 16.03 19.60 -6.04
C ARG A 75 15.66 18.24 -6.62
N ILE A 76 14.53 17.67 -6.22
CA ILE A 76 14.05 16.38 -6.73
C ILE A 76 13.75 16.49 -8.23
N LEU A 77 12.99 17.50 -8.64
CA LEU A 77 12.60 17.71 -10.03
C LEU A 77 13.81 17.97 -10.94
N ARG A 78 14.79 18.78 -10.48
CA ARG A 78 16.05 18.98 -11.22
C ARG A 78 16.83 17.67 -11.40
N THR A 79 16.90 16.85 -10.35
CA THR A 79 17.62 15.57 -10.41
C THR A 79 16.94 14.61 -11.39
N GLN A 80 15.60 14.52 -11.35
CA GLN A 80 14.84 13.69 -12.28
C GLN A 80 15.03 14.15 -13.73
N ALA A 81 14.96 15.46 -13.98
CA ALA A 81 15.19 16.02 -15.31
C ALA A 81 16.59 15.69 -15.85
N SER A 82 17.61 15.70 -14.99
CA SER A 82 18.99 15.41 -15.39
C SER A 82 19.28 13.92 -15.64
N THR A 83 18.59 13.02 -14.94
CA THR A 83 18.94 11.58 -14.95
C THR A 83 17.92 10.71 -15.67
N HIS A 84 16.74 11.24 -16.00
CA HIS A 84 15.63 10.52 -16.65
C HIS A 84 15.21 9.22 -15.93
N VAL A 85 15.57 9.08 -14.65
CA VAL A 85 15.24 7.95 -13.79
C VAL A 85 14.45 8.48 -12.59
N PRO A 86 13.40 7.78 -12.12
CA PRO A 86 12.64 8.21 -10.96
C PRO A 86 13.55 8.36 -9.75
N TYR A 87 13.50 9.52 -9.08
CA TYR A 87 14.41 9.81 -7.96
C TYR A 87 14.27 8.79 -6.83
N PHE A 88 13.07 8.26 -6.63
CA PHE A 88 12.74 7.30 -5.58
C PHE A 88 12.57 5.86 -6.09
N ALA A 89 13.08 5.53 -7.29
CA ALA A 89 12.92 4.19 -7.87
C ALA A 89 13.49 3.09 -6.95
N ASP A 90 14.62 3.37 -6.31
CA ASP A 90 15.30 2.41 -5.44
C ASP A 90 15.87 3.07 -4.19
N TRP A 91 15.70 2.38 -3.05
CA TRP A 91 16.31 2.78 -1.78
C TRP A 91 17.85 2.81 -1.90
N LYS A 92 18.43 1.94 -2.75
CA LYS A 92 19.88 1.91 -3.07
C LYS A 92 20.33 3.28 -3.56
N ARG A 93 19.63 3.82 -4.55
CA ARG A 93 19.93 5.12 -5.16
C ARG A 93 19.73 6.28 -4.19
N THR A 94 18.68 6.22 -3.37
CA THR A 94 18.39 7.24 -2.35
C THR A 94 19.53 7.33 -1.31
N SER A 95 20.14 6.19 -0.99
CA SER A 95 21.26 6.11 -0.05
C SER A 95 22.53 6.78 -0.59
N PHE A 96 22.83 6.61 -1.88
CA PHE A 96 23.99 7.25 -2.53
C PHE A 96 23.92 8.79 -2.52
N HIS A 97 22.73 9.38 -2.66
CA HIS A 97 22.58 10.85 -2.66
C HIS A 97 22.58 11.50 -1.27
N SER A 98 22.51 10.71 -0.21
CA SER A 98 22.47 11.24 1.16
C SER A 98 23.85 11.67 1.71
N GLY A 99 24.93 11.52 0.92
CA GLY A 99 26.30 11.89 1.30
C GLY A 99 26.96 10.89 2.25
N TYR A 100 26.35 9.72 2.45
CA TYR A 100 26.92 8.65 3.28
C TYR A 100 27.88 7.84 2.43
N VAL A 101 29.16 8.20 2.49
CA VAL A 101 30.24 7.50 1.78
C VAL A 101 30.61 6.20 2.52
N ASP A 102 30.37 6.14 3.82
CA ASP A 102 30.71 4.98 4.64
C ASP A 102 29.61 3.91 4.62
N LYS A 103 29.94 2.76 4.03
CA LYS A 103 29.07 1.57 3.95
C LYS A 103 28.62 1.09 5.33
N ALA A 104 29.48 1.18 6.34
CA ALA A 104 29.14 0.78 7.70
C ALA A 104 28.02 1.67 8.29
N ASN A 105 28.07 2.97 8.01
CA ASN A 105 27.04 3.91 8.49
C ASN A 105 25.68 3.64 7.82
N LEU A 106 25.68 3.27 6.54
CA LEU A 106 24.47 2.82 5.85
C LEU A 106 23.89 1.55 6.49
N VAL A 107 24.73 0.57 6.82
CA VAL A 107 24.29 -0.65 7.54
C VAL A 107 23.71 -0.31 8.91
N VAL A 108 24.35 0.57 9.68
CA VAL A 108 23.84 0.99 11.00
C VAL A 108 22.47 1.66 10.88
N LYS A 109 22.28 2.52 9.89
CA LYS A 109 20.98 3.16 9.63
C LYS A 109 19.92 2.16 9.17
N PHE A 110 20.26 1.28 8.23
CA PHE A 110 19.39 0.22 7.78
C PHE A 110 18.93 -0.64 8.96
N LYS A 111 19.87 -1.14 9.76
CA LYS A 111 19.59 -1.87 10.99
C LYS A 111 18.67 -1.08 11.92
N LYS A 112 18.94 0.22 12.13
CA LYS A 112 18.12 1.09 12.99
C LYS A 112 16.67 1.21 12.50
N GLY A 113 16.45 1.21 11.19
CA GLY A 113 15.12 1.24 10.55
C GLY A 113 14.36 -0.09 10.63
N LEU A 114 15.05 -1.23 10.75
CA LEU A 114 14.40 -2.53 10.88
C LEU A 114 13.67 -2.69 12.23
N ASN A 115 12.53 -3.38 12.19
CA ASN A 115 11.82 -3.85 13.38
C ASN A 115 12.74 -4.69 14.27
N LYS A 116 12.62 -4.55 15.60
CA LYS A 116 13.47 -5.26 16.57
C LYS A 116 13.46 -6.78 16.38
N SER A 117 12.31 -7.37 16.06
CA SER A 117 12.16 -8.80 15.81
C SER A 117 12.99 -9.23 14.59
N LEU A 118 12.74 -8.59 13.44
CA LEU A 118 13.48 -8.85 12.20
C LEU A 118 14.99 -8.65 12.37
N ARG A 119 15.41 -7.57 13.04
CA ARG A 119 16.83 -7.30 13.30
C ARG A 119 17.49 -8.45 14.07
N THR A 120 16.82 -8.99 15.08
CA THR A 120 17.35 -10.09 15.89
C THR A 120 17.50 -11.35 15.04
N THR A 121 16.47 -11.69 14.25
CA THR A 121 16.50 -12.86 13.36
C THR A 121 17.57 -12.77 12.28
N VAL A 122 17.76 -11.59 11.68
CA VAL A 122 18.79 -11.37 10.65
C VAL A 122 20.20 -11.46 11.23
N VAL A 123 20.43 -10.96 12.45
CA VAL A 123 21.73 -11.09 13.14
C VAL A 123 22.07 -12.55 13.42
N THR A 124 21.08 -13.40 13.67
CA THR A 124 21.25 -14.83 13.93
C THR A 124 21.16 -15.70 12.66
N ALA A 125 20.97 -15.10 11.48
CA ALA A 125 20.86 -15.84 10.24
C ALA A 125 22.21 -16.43 9.83
N ASP A 126 22.19 -17.60 9.18
CA ASP A 126 23.38 -18.26 8.64
C ASP A 126 23.34 -18.18 7.10
N PRO A 127 24.33 -17.58 6.43
CA PRO A 127 25.50 -16.90 7.00
C PRO A 127 25.18 -15.52 7.57
N VAL A 128 25.89 -15.15 8.64
CA VAL A 128 25.77 -13.83 9.28
C VAL A 128 26.30 -12.77 8.30
N PRO A 129 25.48 -11.76 7.94
CA PRO A 129 25.93 -10.70 7.04
C PRO A 129 27.12 -9.92 7.63
N ALA A 130 28.11 -9.60 6.79
CA ALA A 130 29.24 -8.77 7.20
C ALA A 130 28.79 -7.36 7.64
N PHE A 131 29.54 -6.73 8.55
CA PHE A 131 29.12 -5.46 9.16
C PHE A 131 29.06 -4.28 8.18
N ASP A 132 29.82 -4.34 7.09
CA ASP A 132 29.95 -3.32 6.05
C ASP A 132 29.28 -3.72 4.73
N ASP A 133 28.65 -4.89 4.66
CA ASP A 133 27.98 -5.40 3.47
C ASP A 133 26.46 -5.19 3.56
N LEU A 134 26.04 -3.99 3.16
CA LEU A 134 24.63 -3.60 3.15
C LEU A 134 23.75 -4.51 2.28
N GLU A 135 24.28 -5.04 1.17
CA GLU A 135 23.52 -5.93 0.31
C GLU A 135 23.24 -7.26 1.00
N ALA A 136 24.25 -7.84 1.66
CA ALA A 136 24.05 -9.05 2.45
C ALA A 136 23.01 -8.85 3.58
N TRP A 137 22.97 -7.68 4.20
CA TRP A 137 21.95 -7.35 5.22
C TRP A 137 20.53 -7.29 4.65
N ILE A 138 20.36 -6.79 3.43
CA ILE A 138 19.05 -6.66 2.78
C ILE A 138 18.57 -8.02 2.30
N GLU A 139 19.43 -8.77 1.63
CA GLU A 139 19.13 -10.14 1.20
C GLU A 139 18.74 -11.02 2.39
N ALA A 140 19.49 -10.93 3.50
CA ALA A 140 19.14 -11.66 4.71
C ALA A 140 17.80 -11.21 5.32
N ALA A 141 17.51 -9.91 5.34
CA ALA A 141 16.21 -9.40 5.80
C ALA A 141 15.06 -9.88 4.92
N GLN A 142 15.24 -9.87 3.59
CA GLN A 142 14.25 -10.35 2.63
C GLN A 142 13.98 -11.85 2.82
N ARG A 143 15.03 -12.67 2.91
CA ARG A 143 14.90 -14.10 3.20
C ARG A 143 14.09 -14.38 4.46
N VAL A 144 14.29 -13.61 5.54
CA VAL A 144 13.52 -13.76 6.78
C VAL A 144 12.04 -13.44 6.57
N VAL A 145 11.73 -12.39 5.82
CA VAL A 145 10.34 -12.02 5.50
C VAL A 145 9.68 -13.11 4.65
N ASP A 146 10.36 -13.61 3.61
CA ASP A 146 9.83 -14.64 2.73
C ASP A 146 9.63 -15.97 3.48
N THR A 147 10.57 -16.35 4.35
CA THR A 147 10.45 -17.53 5.23
C THR A 147 9.25 -17.40 6.18
N ARG A 148 8.98 -16.18 6.67
CA ARG A 148 7.83 -15.93 7.53
C ARG A 148 6.51 -16.04 6.79
N GLU A 149 6.43 -15.53 5.55
CA GLU A 149 5.19 -15.62 4.77
C GLU A 149 4.93 -17.06 4.31
N THR A 150 5.95 -17.79 3.88
CA THR A 150 5.83 -19.22 3.54
C THR A 150 5.39 -20.07 4.74
N SER A 151 5.93 -19.80 5.93
CA SER A 151 5.49 -20.46 7.17
C SER A 151 4.03 -20.16 7.49
N LYS A 152 3.58 -18.92 7.25
CA LYS A 152 2.19 -18.51 7.48
C LYS A 152 1.22 -19.21 6.53
N VAL A 153 1.58 -19.35 5.25
CA VAL A 153 0.79 -20.13 4.27
C VAL A 153 0.71 -21.60 4.70
N PHE A 154 1.81 -22.18 5.18
CA PHE A 154 1.85 -23.55 5.67
C PHE A 154 0.90 -23.77 6.87
N GLU A 155 0.97 -22.89 7.86
CA GLU A 155 0.08 -22.92 9.04
C GLU A 155 -1.40 -22.72 8.68
N GLU A 156 -1.71 -21.84 7.72
CA GLU A 156 -3.07 -21.64 7.22
C GLU A 156 -3.59 -22.89 6.50
N ASN A 157 -2.74 -23.54 5.71
CA ASN A 157 -3.09 -24.78 5.02
C ASN A 157 -3.37 -25.93 6.01
N ILE A 158 -2.56 -26.09 7.07
CA ILE A 158 -2.82 -27.08 8.13
C ILE A 158 -4.18 -26.82 8.78
N ARG A 159 -4.51 -25.57 9.11
CA ARG A 159 -5.84 -25.24 9.68
C ARG A 159 -7.00 -25.58 8.75
N MET A 160 -6.82 -25.48 7.42
CA MET A 160 -7.87 -25.86 6.48
C MET A 160 -8.06 -27.37 6.40
N VAL A 161 -6.98 -28.14 6.46
CA VAL A 161 -7.02 -29.61 6.47
C VAL A 161 -7.59 -30.16 7.78
N GLU A 162 -7.27 -29.53 8.91
CA GLU A 162 -7.74 -29.97 10.23
C GLU A 162 -9.14 -29.46 10.60
N LYS A 163 -9.82 -28.66 9.75
CA LYS A 163 -11.18 -28.20 10.02
C LYS A 163 -12.09 -29.44 10.12
N PRO A 164 -12.50 -29.88 11.32
CA PRO A 164 -13.20 -31.15 11.45
C PRO A 164 -14.56 -30.97 10.82
N THR A 165 -14.86 -31.80 9.82
CA THR A 165 -16.23 -32.00 9.34
C THR A 165 -17.02 -32.49 10.54
N LEU A 166 -17.76 -31.58 11.18
CA LEU A 166 -18.70 -31.91 12.25
C LEU A 166 -19.92 -32.60 11.62
N SER A 167 -19.71 -33.74 10.96
CA SER A 167 -20.77 -34.70 10.67
C SER A 167 -20.96 -35.53 11.93
N GLY A 168 -22.00 -35.16 12.68
CA GLY A 168 -22.30 -35.72 13.98
C GLY A 168 -22.56 -37.23 13.91
N THR A 169 -21.73 -37.98 14.61
CA THR A 169 -22.14 -39.26 15.19
C THR A 169 -21.68 -39.24 16.64
N LYS A 170 -22.64 -39.05 17.54
CA LYS A 170 -22.42 -39.08 18.99
C LYS A 170 -21.95 -40.48 19.42
N PRO A 171 -20.82 -40.63 20.13
CA PRO A 171 -20.63 -41.73 21.03
C PRO A 171 -20.98 -41.26 22.45
N LEU A 172 -21.94 -41.94 23.06
CA LEU A 172 -22.21 -41.83 24.50
C LEU A 172 -20.98 -42.38 25.25
N SER A 173 -20.12 -41.49 25.73
CA SER A 173 -19.03 -41.82 26.64
C SER A 173 -19.37 -41.29 28.03
N VAL A 174 -19.86 -42.19 28.86
CA VAL A 174 -20.00 -42.03 30.31
C VAL A 174 -18.59 -41.97 30.92
N VAL A 175 -18.27 -40.89 31.64
CA VAL A 175 -17.17 -40.90 32.62
C VAL A 175 -17.65 -40.26 33.93
N PRO A 176 -17.29 -40.82 35.11
CA PRO A 176 -17.83 -40.40 36.39
C PRO A 176 -17.20 -39.11 36.93
N ARG A 177 -18.05 -38.35 37.60
CA ARG A 177 -17.75 -37.15 38.38
C ARG A 177 -16.96 -37.50 39.65
N ALA A 178 -15.75 -36.98 39.78
CA ALA A 178 -15.04 -36.86 41.07
C ALA A 178 -14.87 -35.37 41.41
N LEU A 179 -15.13 -35.05 42.68
CA LEU A 179 -15.24 -33.71 43.25
C LEU A 179 -13.89 -33.19 43.78
N LEU A 180 -13.75 -31.86 43.70
CA LEU A 180 -13.09 -30.91 44.63
C LEU A 180 -11.56 -30.97 44.85
N ALA A 181 -10.90 -29.83 44.57
CA ALA A 181 -10.17 -29.03 45.57
C ALA A 181 -9.84 -27.64 45.00
N ALA A 182 -10.26 -26.58 45.72
CA ALA A 182 -9.98 -25.19 45.37
C ALA A 182 -8.65 -24.71 46.01
N PRO A 183 -7.85 -23.86 45.34
CA PRO A 183 -6.73 -23.17 45.98
C PRO A 183 -7.13 -21.80 46.57
N PRO A 184 -6.42 -21.31 47.60
CA PRO A 184 -6.79 -20.11 48.35
C PRO A 184 -6.45 -18.81 47.59
N VAL A 185 -7.39 -17.88 47.65
CA VAL A 185 -7.31 -16.50 47.18
C VAL A 185 -6.34 -15.71 48.07
N ARG A 186 -5.26 -15.18 47.49
CA ARG A 186 -4.44 -14.13 48.12
C ARG A 186 -5.01 -12.76 47.75
N THR A 187 -5.54 -12.06 48.75
CA THR A 187 -5.91 -10.65 48.71
C THR A 187 -4.65 -9.77 48.78
N PHE A 188 -4.43 -8.93 47.77
CA PHE A 188 -3.52 -7.79 47.86
C PHE A 188 -4.35 -6.51 47.89
N ASN A 189 -4.18 -5.79 49.00
CA ASN A 189 -4.85 -4.55 49.36
C ASN A 189 -3.97 -3.37 48.88
N TYR A 190 -4.47 -2.53 47.97
CA TYR A 190 -3.92 -1.19 47.75
C TYR A 190 -5.01 -0.17 47.99
N GLN A 191 -4.89 0.47 49.15
CA GLN A 191 -5.72 1.57 49.62
C GLN A 191 -4.98 2.86 49.29
N ALA A 192 -5.39 3.55 48.21
CA ALA A 192 -4.93 4.90 47.90
C ALA A 192 -6.11 5.86 48.04
N HIS A 193 -6.02 6.71 49.06
CA HIS A 193 -7.00 7.73 49.39
C HIS A 193 -6.95 8.88 48.38
N LEU A 194 -8.09 9.21 47.78
CA LEU A 194 -8.36 10.47 47.09
C LEU A 194 -8.99 11.46 48.08
N PRO A 195 -8.60 12.75 48.09
CA PRO A 195 -9.43 13.80 48.66
C PRO A 195 -10.29 14.48 47.59
N ILE A 196 -11.58 14.54 47.87
CA ILE A 196 -12.61 15.31 47.17
C ILE A 196 -12.84 16.61 47.98
N ASN A 197 -12.85 17.80 47.34
CA ASN A 197 -13.99 18.75 47.28
C ASN A 197 -13.65 20.23 46.92
N PRO A 198 -14.64 21.02 46.43
CA PRO A 198 -14.55 22.22 45.55
C PRO A 198 -14.87 23.53 46.35
N PRO A 199 -15.44 24.68 45.86
CA PRO A 199 -16.04 25.11 44.56
C PRO A 199 -15.68 26.55 44.07
N VAL A 200 -16.29 27.00 42.95
CA VAL A 200 -16.81 28.37 42.62
C VAL A 200 -17.38 28.33 41.18
N ILE A 201 -18.71 28.29 41.00
CA ILE A 201 -19.63 29.38 40.61
C ILE A 201 -19.17 30.20 39.39
N ASN A 202 -19.87 30.07 38.26
CA ASN A 202 -20.38 31.22 37.51
C ASN A 202 -21.45 30.82 36.48
N SER A 203 -22.37 31.76 36.29
CA SER A 203 -23.74 31.67 35.83
C SER A 203 -23.96 31.77 34.31
N CYS A 204 -25.15 31.29 33.92
CA CYS A 204 -25.92 31.37 32.67
C CYS A 204 -25.91 32.76 31.96
N PRO A 205 -26.30 32.87 30.67
CA PRO A 205 -27.75 32.91 30.38
C PRO A 205 -28.24 32.12 29.15
N GLU A 206 -29.52 31.74 29.27
CA GLU A 206 -30.43 31.13 28.32
C GLU A 206 -30.76 31.99 27.10
N THR A 207 -31.02 31.31 25.97
CA THR A 207 -31.91 31.78 24.90
C THR A 207 -32.75 30.63 24.35
N ASN A 208 -33.91 30.43 24.99
CA ASN A 208 -35.25 30.41 24.40
C ASN A 208 -35.57 29.69 23.06
N LYS A 209 -36.52 28.75 23.23
CA LYS A 209 -37.66 28.34 22.37
C LYS A 209 -37.54 27.09 21.50
N ALA A 210 -38.38 26.13 21.89
CA ALA A 210 -38.74 24.89 21.25
C ALA A 210 -39.53 25.07 19.95
N LEU A 211 -39.38 24.11 19.03
CA LEU A 211 -40.51 23.58 18.28
C LEU A 211 -40.40 22.05 18.26
N ASP A 212 -41.47 21.42 18.72
CA ASP A 212 -41.68 19.98 18.81
C ASP A 212 -41.67 19.36 17.41
N GLY A 213 -40.66 18.53 17.14
CA GLY A 213 -40.45 17.87 15.87
C GLY A 213 -40.08 16.42 16.12
N THR A 214 -40.96 15.52 15.70
CA THR A 214 -40.81 14.07 15.74
C THR A 214 -39.42 13.68 15.27
N VAL A 215 -38.61 13.13 16.17
CA VAL A 215 -37.23 12.72 15.92
C VAL A 215 -37.25 11.65 14.82
N PRO A 216 -36.61 11.88 13.65
CA PRO A 216 -36.42 10.82 12.66
C PRO A 216 -35.53 9.76 13.30
N MET A 217 -35.99 8.51 13.30
CA MET A 217 -35.16 7.39 13.76
C MET A 217 -33.84 7.38 12.99
N ASP A 218 -32.74 7.37 13.72
CA ASP A 218 -31.38 7.24 13.20
C ASP A 218 -31.15 5.78 12.77
N VAL A 219 -31.64 5.43 11.57
CA VAL A 219 -31.59 4.05 11.03
C VAL A 219 -30.17 3.68 10.54
N ASP A 220 -29.24 4.63 10.40
CA ASP A 220 -27.93 4.38 9.79
C ASP A 220 -26.78 4.13 10.77
N ARG A 221 -27.04 4.07 12.08
CA ARG A 221 -25.97 4.00 13.11
C ARG A 221 -25.31 2.62 13.29
N THR A 222 -25.68 1.60 12.50
CA THR A 222 -25.11 0.24 12.61
C THR A 222 -24.36 -0.25 11.37
N CYS A 223 -24.14 0.58 10.35
CA CYS A 223 -23.15 0.24 9.34
C CYS A 223 -21.75 0.49 9.93
N GLY A 224 -21.22 -0.53 10.60
CA GLY A 224 -19.90 -0.51 11.21
C GLY A 224 -18.86 0.01 10.24
N LYS A 225 -17.86 0.73 10.78
CA LYS A 225 -16.66 1.26 10.12
C LYS A 225 -15.93 0.15 9.34
N THR A 226 -16.49 -0.24 8.21
CA THR A 226 -15.85 -1.08 7.23
C THR A 226 -14.87 -0.13 6.57
N SER A 227 -13.57 -0.31 6.81
CA SER A 227 -12.57 0.56 6.21
C SER A 227 -12.81 0.59 4.70
N ILE A 228 -12.84 1.79 4.13
CA ILE A 228 -13.12 2.07 2.71
C ILE A 228 -12.21 1.23 1.79
N SER A 229 -11.07 0.75 2.31
CA SER A 229 -10.16 -0.20 1.67
C SER A 229 -10.79 -1.54 1.25
N ASN A 230 -11.95 -1.93 1.81
CA ASN A 230 -12.61 -3.21 1.53
C ASN A 230 -13.82 -3.07 0.58
N ILE A 231 -14.04 -1.88 0.00
CA ILE A 231 -15.13 -1.70 -0.96
C ILE A 231 -14.71 -2.34 -2.29
N VAL A 232 -15.38 -3.45 -2.62
CA VAL A 232 -15.25 -4.18 -3.88
C VAL A 232 -16.37 -3.76 -4.83
N CYS A 233 -16.02 -3.41 -6.07
CA CYS A 233 -16.98 -3.08 -7.11
C CYS A 233 -17.86 -4.30 -7.43
N ARG A 234 -19.18 -4.11 -7.44
CA ARG A 234 -20.12 -5.21 -7.76
C ARG A 234 -20.11 -5.62 -9.23
N HIS A 235 -19.75 -4.71 -10.15
CA HIS A 235 -19.66 -4.99 -11.59
C HIS A 235 -18.39 -5.76 -11.93
N CYS A 236 -17.20 -5.23 -11.61
CA CYS A 236 -15.95 -5.82 -12.07
C CYS A 236 -15.19 -6.62 -11.00
N GLY A 237 -15.65 -6.64 -9.74
CA GLY A 237 -14.98 -7.36 -8.65
C GLY A 237 -13.64 -6.76 -8.18
N LYS A 238 -13.21 -5.62 -8.73
CA LYS A 238 -11.97 -4.94 -8.32
C LYS A 238 -12.23 -4.02 -7.11
N THR A 239 -11.24 -3.85 -6.24
CA THR A 239 -11.26 -2.86 -5.15
C THR A 239 -11.10 -1.43 -5.72
N CYS A 240 -11.17 -0.38 -4.88
CA CYS A 240 -11.01 1.05 -5.24
C CYS A 240 -12.25 1.79 -5.77
N HIS A 241 -13.33 1.13 -6.21
CA HIS A 241 -14.54 1.84 -6.66
C HIS A 241 -15.84 1.05 -6.43
N ILE A 242 -16.97 1.75 -6.46
CA ILE A 242 -18.32 1.14 -6.40
C ILE A 242 -18.90 0.98 -7.81
N ALA A 243 -19.90 0.11 -7.94
CA ALA A 243 -20.59 -0.22 -9.19
C ALA A 243 -20.94 1.00 -10.06
N ARG A 244 -21.44 2.08 -9.44
CA ARG A 244 -21.83 3.31 -10.13
C ARG A 244 -20.68 4.04 -10.84
N PHE A 245 -19.44 3.79 -10.45
CA PHE A 245 -18.23 4.39 -11.02
C PHE A 245 -17.36 3.37 -11.74
N CYS A 246 -17.93 2.22 -12.11
CA CYS A 246 -17.21 1.20 -12.85
C CYS A 246 -17.22 1.53 -14.34
N ASN A 247 -16.04 1.57 -14.96
CA ASN A 247 -15.91 1.79 -16.40
C ASN A 247 -16.10 0.49 -17.21
N THR A 248 -16.25 -0.67 -16.57
CA THR A 248 -16.55 -1.91 -17.29
C THR A 248 -18.00 -1.89 -17.75
N THR A 249 -18.22 -2.10 -19.04
CA THR A 249 -19.54 -2.16 -19.65
C THR A 249 -20.31 -3.43 -19.29
N PHE A 250 -19.63 -4.44 -18.77
CA PHE A 250 -20.20 -5.72 -18.38
C PHE A 250 -20.14 -5.92 -16.86
N ASP A 251 -21.20 -6.53 -16.30
CA ASP A 251 -21.24 -7.00 -14.92
C ASP A 251 -20.76 -8.46 -14.88
N VAL A 252 -19.61 -8.71 -14.25
CA VAL A 252 -19.03 -10.06 -14.14
C VAL A 252 -20.00 -11.01 -13.42
N ARG A 253 -20.91 -10.51 -12.58
CA ARG A 253 -21.92 -11.33 -11.91
C ARG A 253 -23.09 -11.70 -12.81
N SER A 254 -23.40 -10.89 -13.83
CA SER A 254 -24.46 -11.20 -14.78
C SER A 254 -24.00 -12.13 -15.90
N LEU A 255 -22.68 -12.27 -16.10
CA LEU A 255 -22.15 -13.16 -17.12
C LEU A 255 -22.51 -14.61 -16.82
N THR A 256 -22.99 -15.32 -17.83
CA THR A 256 -23.18 -16.77 -17.77
C THR A 256 -21.83 -17.48 -17.64
N VAL A 257 -21.85 -18.79 -17.39
CA VAL A 257 -20.60 -19.56 -17.27
C VAL A 257 -19.85 -19.56 -18.61
N GLU A 258 -20.59 -19.67 -19.70
CA GLU A 258 -20.08 -19.68 -21.08
C GLU A 258 -19.43 -18.34 -21.44
N GLU A 259 -20.07 -17.21 -21.10
CA GLU A 259 -19.52 -15.87 -21.34
C GLU A 259 -18.27 -15.59 -20.50
N LYS A 260 -18.21 -16.14 -19.28
CA LYS A 260 -17.01 -16.06 -18.43
C LYS A 260 -15.85 -16.87 -19.01
N GLU A 261 -16.14 -18.04 -19.55
CA GLU A 261 -15.15 -18.88 -20.23
C GLU A 261 -14.59 -18.17 -21.47
N GLU A 262 -15.45 -17.58 -22.31
CA GLU A 262 -15.03 -16.82 -23.49
C GLU A 262 -14.12 -15.63 -23.11
N LEU A 263 -14.48 -14.89 -22.06
CA LEU A 263 -13.64 -13.80 -21.53
C LEU A 263 -12.28 -14.28 -21.03
N LEU A 264 -12.26 -15.44 -20.38
CA LEU A 264 -11.02 -16.06 -19.90
C LEU A 264 -10.13 -16.47 -21.08
N TYR A 265 -10.69 -17.11 -22.12
CA TYR A 265 -9.95 -17.48 -23.32
C TYR A 265 -9.39 -16.26 -24.06
N GLY A 266 -10.17 -15.17 -24.16
CA GLY A 266 -9.70 -13.91 -24.75
C GLY A 266 -8.50 -13.33 -24.00
N LEU A 267 -8.56 -13.31 -22.67
CA LEU A 267 -7.44 -12.82 -21.84
C LEU A 267 -6.17 -13.66 -21.98
N MET A 268 -6.30 -14.98 -22.11
CA MET A 268 -5.13 -15.85 -22.36
C MET A 268 -4.53 -15.59 -23.75
N ALA A 269 -5.36 -15.39 -24.77
CA ALA A 269 -4.89 -15.08 -26.13
C ALA A 269 -4.15 -13.73 -26.19
N ASP A 270 -4.63 -12.71 -25.48
CA ASP A 270 -3.96 -11.40 -25.40
C ASP A 270 -2.59 -11.50 -24.73
N LEU A 271 -2.46 -12.32 -23.69
CA LEU A 271 -1.18 -12.58 -23.03
C LEU A 271 -0.18 -13.27 -23.98
N ASP A 272 -0.61 -14.31 -24.70
CA ASP A 272 0.23 -15.01 -25.68
C ASP A 272 0.74 -14.10 -26.81
N MET A 273 -0.07 -13.13 -27.25
CA MET A 273 0.35 -12.15 -28.25
C MET A 273 1.37 -11.13 -27.69
N SER A 274 1.30 -10.82 -26.40
CA SER A 274 2.21 -9.87 -25.74
C SER A 274 3.60 -10.45 -25.45
N ASP A 275 3.74 -11.78 -25.42
CA ASP A 275 5.00 -12.49 -25.19
C ASP A 275 5.79 -12.79 -26.47
N THR A 276 5.38 -12.25 -27.63
CA THR A 276 6.21 -12.35 -28.83
C THR A 276 7.52 -11.60 -28.60
N PRO A 277 8.68 -12.28 -28.51
CA PRO A 277 9.95 -11.60 -28.35
C PRO A 277 10.11 -10.71 -29.58
N THR A 278 10.27 -9.41 -29.34
CA THR A 278 10.73 -8.48 -30.38
C THR A 278 12.05 -9.02 -30.88
N VAL A 279 12.01 -9.78 -31.98
CA VAL A 279 13.18 -10.23 -32.71
C VAL A 279 13.83 -8.95 -33.21
N LYS A 280 14.83 -8.48 -32.46
CA LYS A 280 15.77 -7.48 -32.95
C LYS A 280 16.33 -8.04 -34.26
N PRO A 281 16.18 -7.35 -35.40
CA PRO A 281 16.85 -7.77 -36.61
C PRO A 281 18.36 -7.75 -36.32
N ALA A 282 18.93 -8.95 -36.21
CA ALA A 282 20.36 -9.15 -36.29
C ALA A 282 20.75 -8.87 -37.75
N GLY A 283 21.46 -7.78 -38.01
CA GLY A 283 21.85 -7.48 -39.39
C GLY A 283 22.39 -6.07 -39.63
N ASP A 284 23.45 -5.69 -38.94
CA ASP A 284 24.43 -4.74 -39.43
C ASP A 284 25.83 -5.24 -39.05
N GLU A 285 26.47 -5.87 -40.04
CA GLU A 285 27.91 -6.15 -40.08
C GLU A 285 28.68 -4.86 -39.82
N GLU A 286 29.29 -4.77 -38.64
CA GLU A 286 30.32 -3.80 -38.33
C GLU A 286 31.57 -4.15 -39.15
N VAL A 287 31.68 -3.54 -40.32
CA VAL A 287 32.90 -3.52 -41.14
C VAL A 287 33.99 -2.85 -40.32
N ILE A 288 34.86 -3.67 -39.72
CA ILE A 288 36.11 -3.24 -39.07
C ILE A 288 37.01 -2.66 -40.17
N PRO A 289 37.37 -1.37 -40.14
CA PRO A 289 38.42 -0.87 -41.02
C PRO A 289 39.76 -1.42 -40.52
N GLU A 290 40.43 -2.16 -41.39
CA GLU A 290 41.83 -2.56 -41.28
C GLU A 290 42.70 -1.30 -41.32
N TRP A 291 43.14 -0.82 -40.14
CA TRP A 291 44.15 0.24 -40.07
C TRP A 291 45.52 -0.42 -40.22
N GLU A 292 46.06 -0.28 -41.42
CA GLU A 292 47.41 -0.67 -41.81
C GLU A 292 48.47 -0.03 -40.90
N ASP A 293 49.25 -0.90 -40.28
CA ASP A 293 50.40 -0.64 -39.44
C ASP A 293 51.61 -0.24 -40.31
N PHE A 294 51.74 1.05 -40.64
CA PHE A 294 52.95 1.58 -41.28
C PHE A 294 54.01 1.92 -40.22
N ALA A 295 54.88 0.94 -39.98
CA ALA A 295 56.16 1.13 -39.31
C ALA A 295 57.01 2.20 -40.03
N LYS A 296 57.30 3.31 -39.36
CA LYS A 296 58.39 4.22 -39.73
C LYS A 296 59.71 3.50 -39.50
N ARG A 297 60.48 3.31 -40.58
CA ARG A 297 61.85 2.84 -40.57
C ARG A 297 62.78 4.04 -40.69
N ASP A 298 63.69 4.16 -39.73
CA ASP A 298 64.73 5.19 -39.67
C ASP A 298 65.65 5.19 -40.89
N LYS A 299 66.02 6.40 -41.36
CA LYS A 299 67.32 6.71 -41.98
C LYS A 299 67.62 8.19 -41.89
#